data_AF-T0DNZ6-F1
#
_entry.id   AF-T0DNZ6-F1
#
_cell.length_a   1.000
_cell.length_b   1.000
_cell.length_c   1.000
_cell.angle_alpha   90.00
_cell.angle_beta   90.00
_cell.angle_gamma   90.00
#
_symmetry.space_group_name_H-M   'P 1'
#
loop_
_entity.id
_entity.type
_entity.pdbx_description
1 polymer ?
#
loop_
_entity_poly.entity_id
_entity_poly.type
_entity_poly.pdbx_seq_one_letter_code
_entity_poly.pdbx_strand_id
1 'polypeptide(L)'
;MTTQTKGSMEKTISILEDKLVGEKIEHISTILHYEYDLRISQLITLKEAVTLHIACVESELHQDRRAIIRYEQDEIIECDAENEAQRIWNLFHEEIAEVTKVSKADLHEFLAKALQLQEE
;
A
#
# COMPACT_ATOMS: atom_id res chain seq x y z
N MET A 1 -11.94 -5.93 46.38
CA MET A 1 -10.99 -5.21 45.51
C MET A 1 -10.60 -6.15 44.36
N THR A 2 -11.12 -5.94 43.15
CA THR A 2 -10.91 -6.84 41.99
C THR A 2 -10.83 -6.04 40.67
N THR A 3 -10.13 -4.92 40.68
CA THR A 3 -9.89 -4.10 39.47
C THR A 3 -8.58 -4.44 38.75
N GLN A 4 -7.72 -5.27 39.34
CA GLN A 4 -6.37 -5.52 38.85
C GLN A 4 -6.31 -6.50 37.66
N THR A 5 -7.33 -7.34 37.46
CA THR A 5 -7.38 -8.33 36.37
C THR A 5 -7.90 -7.80 35.04
N LYS A 6 -8.83 -6.83 35.05
CA LYS A 6 -9.51 -6.36 33.83
C LYS A 6 -8.57 -5.58 32.90
N GLY A 7 -7.80 -4.63 33.47
CA GLY A 7 -6.80 -3.88 32.71
C GLY A 7 -5.58 -4.72 32.27
N SER A 8 -5.37 -5.90 32.85
CA SER A 8 -4.37 -6.85 32.36
C SER A 8 -4.86 -7.62 31.13
N MET A 9 -6.16 -7.89 31.05
CA MET A 9 -6.77 -8.66 29.97
C MET A 9 -6.93 -7.79 28.71
N GLU A 10 -7.40 -6.55 28.87
CA GLU A 10 -7.51 -5.56 27.77
C GLU A 10 -6.15 -5.31 27.10
N LYS A 11 -5.07 -5.20 27.89
CA LYS A 11 -3.71 -5.11 27.36
C LYS A 11 -3.26 -6.36 26.62
N THR A 12 -3.67 -7.54 27.09
CA THR A 12 -3.29 -8.80 26.44
C THR A 12 -3.98 -8.94 25.09
N ILE A 13 -5.26 -8.57 25.00
CA ILE A 13 -6.03 -8.58 23.75
C ILE A 13 -5.37 -7.65 22.72
N SER A 14 -5.10 -6.40 23.09
CA SER A 14 -4.43 -5.45 22.20
C SER A 14 -3.07 -5.94 21.71
N ILE A 15 -2.26 -6.59 22.56
CA ILE A 15 -0.98 -7.17 22.14
C ILE A 15 -1.17 -8.32 21.14
N LEU A 16 -2.22 -9.12 21.30
CA LEU A 16 -2.52 -10.22 20.38
C LEU A 16 -3.03 -9.72 19.04
N GLU A 17 -3.86 -8.68 19.03
CA GLU A 17 -4.33 -8.00 17.82
C GLU A 17 -3.16 -7.43 17.02
N ASP A 18 -2.25 -6.70 17.69
CA ASP A 18 -1.05 -6.15 17.04
C ASP A 18 -0.17 -7.25 16.41
N LYS A 19 -0.03 -8.39 17.08
CA LYS A 19 0.72 -9.54 16.55
C LYS A 19 0.03 -10.16 15.33
N LEU A 20 -1.28 -10.33 15.40
CA LEU A 20 -2.07 -10.92 14.32
C LEU A 20 -2.05 -10.03 13.07
N VAL A 21 -2.17 -8.71 13.25
CA VAL A 21 -1.97 -7.72 12.20
C VAL A 21 -0.57 -7.87 11.58
N GLY A 22 0.47 -7.99 12.41
CA GLY A 22 1.84 -8.20 11.94
C GLY A 22 2.00 -9.46 11.07
N GLU A 23 1.49 -10.61 11.54
CA GLU A 23 1.55 -11.88 10.80
C GLU A 23 0.78 -11.80 9.47
N LYS A 24 -0.39 -11.14 9.47
CA LYS A 24 -1.19 -10.93 8.25
C LYS A 24 -0.45 -10.09 7.22
N ILE A 25 0.15 -8.99 7.65
CA ILE A 25 0.93 -8.11 6.77
C ILE A 25 2.15 -8.84 6.22
N GLU A 26 2.84 -9.65 7.04
CA GLU A 26 3.98 -10.45 6.59
C GLU A 26 3.58 -11.48 5.53
N HIS A 27 2.42 -12.12 5.71
CA HIS A 27 1.88 -13.05 4.73
C HIS A 27 1.54 -12.36 3.41
N ILE A 28 0.80 -11.24 3.46
CA ILE A 28 0.50 -10.41 2.28
C ILE A 28 1.79 -9.95 1.59
N SER A 29 2.76 -9.44 2.36
CA SER A 29 4.05 -8.98 1.84
C SER A 29 4.81 -10.09 1.13
N THR A 30 4.72 -11.33 1.61
CA THR A 30 5.35 -12.49 1.01
C THR A 30 4.74 -12.78 -0.36
N ILE A 31 3.42 -12.79 -0.46
CA ILE A 31 2.71 -13.00 -1.74
C ILE A 31 3.03 -11.86 -2.72
N LEU A 32 2.94 -10.61 -2.27
CA LEU A 32 3.29 -9.44 -3.08
C LEU A 32 4.70 -9.53 -3.66
N HIS A 33 5.67 -9.98 -2.86
CA HIS A 33 7.06 -10.09 -3.30
C HIS A 33 7.26 -11.20 -4.33
N TYR A 34 6.75 -12.40 -4.05
CA TYR A 34 7.06 -13.57 -4.88
C TYR A 34 6.15 -13.72 -6.10
N GLU A 35 4.91 -13.25 -6.04
CA GLU A 35 3.95 -13.38 -7.16
C GLU A 35 3.86 -12.12 -8.03
N TYR A 36 4.02 -10.93 -7.43
CA TYR A 36 3.71 -9.65 -8.07
C TYR A 36 4.90 -8.70 -8.19
N ASP A 37 6.10 -9.09 -7.74
CA ASP A 37 7.29 -8.22 -7.71
C ASP A 37 7.06 -6.86 -7.00
N LEU A 38 6.17 -6.86 -6.00
CA LEU A 38 5.86 -5.72 -5.15
C LEU A 38 6.43 -5.92 -3.75
N ARG A 39 6.74 -4.82 -3.06
CA ARG A 39 7.15 -4.84 -1.66
C ARG A 39 6.47 -3.75 -0.86
N ILE A 40 6.24 -4.05 0.42
CA ILE A 40 5.88 -3.04 1.42
C ILE A 40 7.15 -2.30 1.80
N SER A 41 7.29 -1.07 1.31
CA SER A 41 8.45 -0.20 1.55
C SER A 41 8.40 0.52 2.89
N GLN A 42 7.19 0.77 3.41
CA GLN A 42 6.98 1.40 4.71
C GLN A 42 5.65 0.92 5.31
N LEU A 43 5.68 0.63 6.61
CA LEU A 43 4.54 0.26 7.44
C LEU A 43 4.40 1.27 8.56
N ILE A 44 3.21 1.87 8.71
CA ILE A 44 2.89 2.82 9.77
C ILE A 44 1.66 2.30 10.51
N THR A 45 1.82 1.95 11.79
CA THR A 45 0.71 1.53 12.67
C THR A 45 0.41 2.63 13.68
N LEU A 46 -0.83 3.11 13.70
CA LEU A 46 -1.31 4.16 14.60
C LEU A 46 -2.62 3.75 15.26
N LYS A 47 -2.54 3.35 16.53
CA LYS A 47 -3.67 2.90 17.37
C LYS A 47 -4.52 1.81 16.70
N GLU A 48 -5.47 2.20 15.87
CA GLU A 48 -6.48 1.34 15.22
C GLU A 48 -6.31 1.31 13.69
N ALA A 49 -5.31 2.02 13.14
CA ALA A 49 -5.10 2.11 11.71
C ALA A 49 -3.71 1.61 11.30
N VAL A 50 -3.66 0.97 10.14
CA VAL A 50 -2.44 0.51 9.49
C VAL A 50 -2.33 1.15 8.11
N THR A 51 -1.19 1.77 7.82
CA THR A 51 -0.89 2.33 6.50
C THR A 51 0.28 1.58 5.87
N LEU A 52 0.07 1.07 4.66
CA LEU A 52 1.06 0.37 3.85
C LEU A 52 1.49 1.25 2.67
N HIS A 53 2.80 1.39 2.48
CA HIS A 53 3.38 2.01 1.29
C HIS A 53 3.95 0.93 0.38
N ILE A 54 3.36 0.74 -0.78
CA ILE A 54 3.71 -0.33 -1.72
C ILE A 54 4.57 0.23 -2.85
N ALA A 55 5.63 -0.49 -3.21
CA ALA A 55 6.53 -0.13 -4.31
C ALA A 55 6.98 -1.38 -5.08
N CYS A 56 7.38 -1.23 -6.34
CA CYS A 56 8.04 -2.30 -7.09
C CYS A 56 9.41 -2.67 -6.48
N VAL A 57 9.79 -3.94 -6.62
CA VAL A 57 11.09 -4.47 -6.17
C VAL A 57 12.21 -4.05 -7.14
N GLU A 58 12.00 -4.19 -8.45
CA GLU A 58 13.07 -4.01 -9.46
C GLU A 58 13.33 -2.56 -9.93
N SER A 59 12.57 -1.58 -9.45
CA SER A 59 12.63 -0.24 -10.05
C SER A 59 13.36 0.80 -9.21
N GLU A 60 14.67 0.93 -9.44
CA GLU A 60 15.42 2.16 -9.08
C GLU A 60 14.89 3.39 -9.85
N LEU A 61 14.23 3.17 -11.00
CA LEU A 61 13.71 4.19 -11.91
C LEU A 61 12.29 4.70 -11.57
N HIS A 62 11.58 4.06 -10.63
CA HIS A 62 10.21 4.39 -10.25
C HIS A 62 10.05 4.54 -8.74
N GLN A 63 11.06 5.09 -8.05
CA GLN A 63 10.94 5.44 -6.63
C GLN A 63 9.75 6.36 -6.32
N ASP A 64 9.25 7.06 -7.35
CA ASP A 64 8.09 7.97 -7.29
C ASP A 64 6.74 7.26 -7.50
N ARG A 65 6.71 5.98 -7.90
CA ARG A 65 5.46 5.22 -8.07
C ARG A 65 5.22 4.38 -6.83
N ARG A 66 4.41 4.92 -5.92
CA ARG A 66 4.01 4.25 -4.68
C ARG A 66 2.52 4.31 -4.54
N ALA A 67 1.93 3.18 -4.20
CA ALA A 67 0.55 3.15 -3.71
C ALA A 67 0.55 3.25 -2.19
N ILE A 68 -0.41 4.02 -1.65
CA ILE A 68 -0.61 4.16 -0.22
C ILE A 68 -1.98 3.58 0.10
N ILE A 69 -2.00 2.55 0.94
CA ILE A 69 -3.25 1.88 1.32
C ILE A 69 -3.38 1.96 2.83
N ARG A 70 -4.57 2.35 3.29
CA ARG A 70 -4.90 2.47 4.70
C ARG A 70 -5.99 1.48 5.06
N TYR A 71 -5.82 0.83 6.19
CA TYR A 71 -6.74 -0.14 6.76
C TYR A 71 -7.08 0.25 8.20
N GLU A 72 -8.25 -0.16 8.65
CA GLU A 72 -8.51 -0.40 10.07
C GLU A 72 -7.87 -1.74 10.47
N GLN A 73 -7.46 -1.89 11.74
CA GLN A 73 -6.80 -3.12 12.21
C GLN A 73 -7.67 -4.37 12.00
N ASP A 74 -8.96 -4.26 12.28
CA ASP A 74 -9.92 -5.36 12.12
C ASP A 74 -10.02 -5.82 10.66
N GLU A 75 -9.95 -4.89 9.70
CA GLU A 75 -9.96 -5.23 8.26
C GLU A 75 -8.76 -6.10 7.88
N ILE A 76 -7.56 -5.80 8.42
CA ILE A 76 -6.36 -6.63 8.17
C ILE A 76 -6.48 -7.99 8.86
N ILE A 77 -7.02 -8.04 10.07
CA ILE A 77 -7.18 -9.29 10.82
C ILE A 77 -8.12 -10.24 10.06
N GLU A 78 -9.24 -9.71 9.56
CA GLU A 78 -10.29 -10.49 8.90
C GLU A 78 -9.99 -10.79 7.42
N CYS A 79 -9.06 -10.07 6.79
CA CYS A 79 -8.78 -10.27 5.37
C CYS A 79 -8.16 -11.65 5.06
N ASP A 80 -8.44 -12.12 3.85
CA ASP A 80 -7.73 -13.22 3.23
C ASP A 80 -6.49 -12.69 2.50
N ALA A 81 -5.32 -13.27 2.78
CA ALA A 81 -4.05 -12.70 2.34
C ALA A 81 -3.85 -12.77 0.82
N GLU A 82 -4.32 -13.83 0.17
CA GLU A 82 -4.20 -14.01 -1.29
C GLU A 82 -5.08 -13.00 -2.04
N ASN A 83 -6.35 -12.92 -1.64
CA ASN A 83 -7.29 -11.97 -2.22
C ASN A 83 -6.84 -10.51 -1.98
N GLU A 84 -6.32 -10.23 -0.80
CA GLU A 84 -5.85 -8.90 -0.46
C GLU A 84 -4.58 -8.52 -1.24
N ALA A 85 -3.62 -9.45 -1.40
CA ALA A 85 -2.46 -9.22 -2.24
C ALA A 85 -2.84 -8.94 -3.70
N GLN A 86 -3.82 -9.68 -4.24
CA GLN A 86 -4.33 -9.43 -5.59
C GLN A 86 -5.04 -8.07 -5.70
N ARG A 87 -5.80 -7.65 -4.68
CA ARG A 87 -6.43 -6.33 -4.62
C ARG A 87 -5.39 -5.21 -4.64
N ILE A 88 -4.34 -5.34 -3.83
CA ILE A 88 -3.22 -4.40 -3.77
C ILE A 88 -2.53 -4.29 -5.13
N TRP A 89 -2.28 -5.42 -5.79
CA TRP A 89 -1.70 -5.45 -7.14
C TRP A 89 -2.55 -4.68 -8.16
N ASN A 90 -3.86 -4.90 -8.17
CA ASN A 90 -4.77 -4.21 -9.08
C ASN A 90 -4.77 -2.70 -8.85
N LEU A 91 -4.85 -2.26 -7.60
CA LEU A 91 -4.79 -0.85 -7.23
C LEU A 91 -3.48 -0.19 -7.66
N PHE A 92 -2.36 -0.87 -7.38
CA PHE A 92 -1.04 -0.38 -7.79
C PHE A 92 -0.94 -0.20 -9.30
N HIS A 93 -1.49 -1.13 -10.09
CA HIS A 93 -1.54 -1.00 -11.54
C HIS A 93 -2.43 0.14 -12.03
N GLU A 94 -3.59 0.35 -11.40
CA GLU A 94 -4.50 1.45 -11.73
C GLU A 94 -3.85 2.81 -11.49
N GLU A 95 -3.19 3.00 -10.34
CA GLU A 95 -2.48 4.24 -10.02
C GLU A 95 -1.33 4.52 -11.00
N ILE A 96 -0.56 3.48 -11.36
CA ILE A 96 0.50 3.64 -12.39
C ILE A 96 -0.09 3.98 -13.76
N ALA A 97 -1.21 3.36 -14.12
CA ALA A 97 -1.90 3.65 -15.38
C ALA A 97 -2.39 5.10 -15.43
N GLU A 98 -2.83 5.67 -14.31
CA GLU A 98 -3.24 7.07 -14.23
C GLU A 98 -2.05 8.03 -14.36
N VAL A 99 -0.95 7.78 -13.64
CA VAL A 99 0.28 8.59 -13.74
C VAL A 99 0.85 8.59 -15.16
N THR A 100 0.82 7.44 -15.84
CA THR A 100 1.31 7.33 -17.24
C THR A 100 0.39 8.00 -18.26
N LYS A 101 -0.93 8.06 -18.02
CA LYS A 101 -1.87 8.81 -18.86
C LYS A 101 -1.63 10.31 -18.77
N VAL A 102 -1.45 10.83 -17.55
CA VAL A 102 -1.14 12.25 -17.32
C VAL A 102 0.17 12.62 -18.01
N SER A 103 1.23 11.81 -17.83
CA SER A 103 2.53 12.05 -18.48
C SER A 103 2.45 12.08 -20.01
N LYS A 104 1.60 11.23 -20.65
CA LYS A 104 1.38 11.29 -22.10
C LYS A 104 0.63 12.55 -22.53
N ALA A 105 -0.40 12.95 -21.79
CA ALA A 105 -1.17 14.16 -22.09
C ALA A 105 -0.29 15.42 -22.03
N ASP A 106 0.55 15.53 -21.00
CA ASP A 106 1.48 16.65 -20.83
C ASP A 106 2.53 16.68 -21.96
N LEU A 107 3.02 15.51 -22.39
CA LEU A 107 3.98 15.41 -23.49
C LEU A 107 3.33 15.80 -24.84
N HIS A 108 2.08 15.41 -25.05
CA HIS A 108 1.31 15.79 -26.23
C HIS A 108 1.03 17.30 -26.25
N GLU A 109 0.68 17.91 -25.12
CA GLU A 109 0.46 19.36 -25.02
C GLU A 109 1.76 20.14 -25.25
N PHE A 110 2.89 19.66 -24.71
CA PHE A 110 4.20 20.24 -24.95
C PHE A 110 4.59 20.17 -26.44
N LEU A 111 4.42 19.01 -27.09
CA LEU A 111 4.69 18.84 -28.51
C LEU A 111 3.78 19.72 -29.38
N ALA A 112 2.49 19.86 -29.03
CA ALA A 112 1.55 20.71 -29.73
C ALA A 112 1.95 22.20 -29.64
N LYS A 113 2.36 22.68 -28.46
CA LYS A 113 2.89 24.04 -28.29
C LYS A 113 4.20 24.27 -29.03
N ALA A 114 5.09 23.27 -29.04
CA ALA A 114 6.36 23.35 -29.76
C ALA A 114 6.17 23.42 -31.28
N LEU A 115 5.17 22.72 -31.83
CA LEU A 115 4.80 22.81 -33.25
C LEU A 115 4.20 24.17 -33.60
N GLN A 116 3.34 24.74 -32.75
CA GLN A 116 2.75 26.07 -32.99
C GLN A 116 3.82 27.18 -33.03
N LEU A 117 4.89 27.05 -32.25
CA LEU A 117 6.02 27.99 -32.24
C LEU A 117 6.97 27.85 -33.43
N GLN A 118 6.87 26.78 -34.24
CA GLN A 118 7.68 26.60 -35.46
C GLN A 118 7.00 27.15 -36.72
N GLU A 119 5.71 27.47 -36.65
CA GLU A 119 4.94 28.02 -37.78
C GLU A 119 4.80 29.56 -37.73
N GLU A 120 5.38 30.22 -36.73
CA GLU A 120 5.59 31.69 -36.64
C GLU A 120 7.01 32.10 -37.08
#